data_AF-A0A550GIA3-F1
#
_entry.id   AF-A0A550GIA3-F1
#
_cell.length_a   1.000
_cell.length_b   1.000
_cell.length_c   1.000
_cell.angle_alpha   90.00
_cell.angle_beta   90.00
_cell.angle_gamma   90.00
#
_symmetry.space_group_name_H-M   'P 1'
#
loop_
_entity.id
_entity.type
_entity.pdbx_description
1 polymer ?
#
loop_
_entity_poly.entity_id
_entity_poly.type
_entity_poly.pdbx_seq_one_letter_code
_entity_poly.pdbx_strand_id
1 'polypeptide(L)'
;MGLLRTLLRRGAGIFAMVGVTLLLICVAAGASGMEERILRGKMNHARMGYAMSLAGQVESGQLQPEEVEELMQTYDREAIESYGLDRPWWGRLLPTLIMVVTFDLGEADTFMRTDVWGAISEAIPQTLTLLVASLVISAPLGILLGASRARRVQTRGDLVSSLMSTASFAVPGWLLGYLLLVAFIRSWYSGLKYYGGFISTTGPSA
;
A
#
# COMPACT_ATOMS: atom_id res chain seq x y z
N MET A 1 14.72 -12.09 39.01
CA MET A 1 13.91 -12.82 37.99
C MET A 1 12.71 -12.02 37.45
N GLY A 2 12.75 -10.68 37.38
CA GLY A 2 11.60 -9.86 36.95
C GLY A 2 11.62 -9.40 35.47
N LEU A 3 12.80 -9.20 34.89
CA LEU A 3 12.92 -8.61 33.54
C LEU A 3 12.39 -9.53 32.44
N LEU A 4 12.77 -10.81 32.45
CA LEU A 4 12.37 -11.78 31.43
C LEU A 4 10.84 -11.98 31.40
N ARG A 5 10.19 -12.07 32.57
CA ARG A 5 8.73 -12.20 32.66
C ARG A 5 8.02 -10.96 32.13
N THR A 6 8.55 -9.76 32.39
CA THR A 6 8.00 -8.51 31.88
C THR A 6 8.16 -8.41 30.35
N LEU A 7 9.33 -8.77 29.82
CA LEU A 7 9.58 -8.77 28.38
C LEU A 7 8.70 -9.80 27.65
N LEU A 8 8.57 -11.01 28.20
CA LEU A 8 7.68 -12.04 27.64
C LEU A 8 6.22 -11.61 27.67
N ARG A 9 5.73 -11.03 28.77
CA ARG A 9 4.34 -10.55 28.85
C ARG A 9 4.07 -9.39 27.89
N ARG A 10 5.03 -8.48 27.72
CA ARG A 10 4.93 -7.38 26.75
C ARG A 10 4.99 -7.89 25.31
N GLY A 11 5.91 -8.81 25.01
CA GLY A 11 6.01 -9.44 23.69
C GLY A 11 4.75 -10.20 23.31
N ALA A 12 4.20 -11.00 24.22
CA ALA A 12 2.94 -11.69 24.02
C ALA A 12 1.77 -10.72 23.82
N GLY A 13 1.75 -9.61 24.58
CA GLY A 13 0.74 -8.55 24.40
C GLY A 13 0.80 -7.89 23.02
N ILE A 14 2.01 -7.57 22.54
CA ILE A 14 2.20 -6.99 21.20
C ILE A 14 1.78 -7.98 20.12
N PHE A 15 2.20 -9.24 20.22
CA PHE A 15 1.81 -10.27 19.25
C PHE A 15 0.30 -10.47 19.19
N ALA A 16 -0.36 -10.53 20.36
CA ALA A 16 -1.81 -10.62 20.44
C ALA A 16 -2.49 -9.39 19.82
N MET A 17 -1.97 -8.18 20.07
CA MET A 17 -2.52 -6.96 19.50
C MET A 17 -2.41 -6.92 17.97
N VAL A 18 -1.26 -7.29 17.42
CA VAL A 18 -1.06 -7.40 15.96
C VAL A 18 -2.00 -8.46 15.38
N GLY A 19 -2.09 -9.63 15.98
CA GLY A 19 -3.01 -10.69 15.54
C GLY A 19 -4.47 -10.24 15.53
N VAL A 20 -4.92 -9.57 16.59
CA VAL A 20 -6.28 -9.00 16.66
C VAL A 20 -6.48 -7.91 15.59
N THR A 21 -5.46 -7.08 15.35
CA THR A 21 -5.54 -6.01 14.35
C THR A 21 -5.66 -6.59 12.95
N LEU A 22 -4.85 -7.59 12.60
CA LEU A 22 -4.92 -8.31 11.32
C LEU A 22 -6.28 -9.01 11.15
N LEU A 23 -6.77 -9.66 12.21
CA LEU A 23 -8.10 -10.26 12.22
C LEU A 23 -9.18 -9.22 11.91
N LEU A 24 -9.16 -8.07 12.58
CA LEU A 24 -10.12 -6.98 12.35
C LEU A 24 -10.03 -6.44 10.92
N ILE A 25 -8.82 -6.31 10.37
CA ILE A 25 -8.62 -5.88 8.98
C ILE A 25 -9.23 -6.89 8.01
N CYS A 26 -8.95 -8.18 8.18
CA CYS A 26 -9.51 -9.23 7.30
C CYS A 26 -11.04 -9.32 7.42
N VAL A 27 -11.59 -9.18 8.63
CA VAL A 27 -13.04 -9.14 8.84
C VAL A 27 -13.65 -7.92 8.15
N ALA A 28 -13.05 -6.73 8.29
CA ALA A 28 -13.52 -5.52 7.63
C ALA A 28 -13.44 -5.63 6.10
N ALA A 29 -12.34 -6.20 5.56
CA ALA A 29 -12.15 -6.42 4.14
C ALA A 29 -13.18 -7.41 3.56
N GLY A 30 -13.46 -8.51 4.28
CA GLY A 30 -14.47 -9.49 3.90
C GLY A 30 -15.89 -8.93 4.01
N ALA A 31 -16.23 -8.29 5.12
CA ALA A 31 -17.57 -7.72 5.38
C ALA A 31 -17.90 -6.54 4.46
N SER A 32 -16.90 -5.76 4.02
CA SER A 32 -17.09 -4.71 3.01
C SER A 32 -17.25 -5.23 1.59
N GLY A 33 -17.07 -6.54 1.37
CA GLY A 33 -17.07 -7.16 0.04
C GLY A 33 -15.88 -6.75 -0.82
N MET A 34 -14.86 -6.10 -0.23
CA MET A 34 -13.67 -5.67 -0.97
C MET A 34 -12.93 -6.87 -1.55
N GLU A 35 -12.74 -7.93 -0.77
CA GLU A 35 -12.11 -9.18 -1.20
C GLU A 35 -12.85 -9.80 -2.39
N GLU A 36 -14.18 -9.88 -2.33
CA GLU A 36 -14.98 -10.42 -3.43
C GLU A 36 -14.86 -9.58 -4.69
N ARG A 37 -14.86 -8.25 -4.57
CA ARG A 37 -14.67 -7.33 -5.71
C ARG A 37 -13.29 -7.51 -6.35
N ILE A 38 -12.25 -7.72 -5.54
CA ILE A 38 -10.89 -7.98 -6.04
C ILE A 38 -10.85 -9.31 -6.79
N LEU A 39 -11.38 -10.39 -6.21
CA LEU A 39 -11.36 -11.72 -6.83
C LEU A 39 -12.23 -11.78 -8.10
N ARG A 40 -13.41 -11.15 -8.10
CA ARG A 40 -14.24 -10.98 -9.31
C ARG A 40 -13.53 -10.13 -10.36
N GLY A 41 -12.76 -9.11 -9.93
CA GLY A 41 -11.88 -8.34 -10.80
C GLY A 41 -10.85 -9.22 -11.50
N LYS A 42 -10.12 -10.04 -10.74
CA LYS A 42 -9.15 -11.02 -11.26
C LYS A 42 -9.80 -11.99 -12.26
N MET A 43 -10.97 -12.53 -11.93
CA MET A 43 -11.75 -13.40 -12.80
C MET A 43 -12.12 -12.71 -14.11
N ASN A 44 -12.65 -11.49 -14.06
CA ASN A 44 -13.05 -10.74 -15.26
C ASN A 44 -11.86 -10.43 -16.18
N HIS A 45 -10.70 -10.09 -15.61
CA HIS A 45 -9.47 -9.87 -16.37
C HIS A 45 -8.99 -11.15 -17.06
N ALA A 46 -8.97 -12.27 -16.34
CA ALA A 46 -8.56 -13.56 -16.89
C ALA A 46 -9.54 -14.07 -17.96
N ARG A 47 -10.85 -13.85 -17.75
CA ARG A 47 -11.91 -14.18 -18.70
C ARG A 47 -11.74 -13.46 -20.03
N MET A 48 -11.35 -12.18 -20.03
CA MET A 48 -11.13 -11.44 -21.28
C MET A 48 -9.98 -12.05 -22.10
N GLY A 49 -8.89 -12.47 -21.44
CA GLY A 49 -7.79 -13.16 -22.10
C GLY A 49 -8.21 -14.52 -22.68
N TYR A 50 -9.00 -15.28 -21.93
CA TYR A 50 -9.55 -16.55 -22.40
C TYR A 50 -10.52 -16.37 -23.57
N ALA A 51 -11.42 -15.40 -23.50
CA ALA A 51 -12.34 -15.04 -24.59
C ALA A 51 -11.61 -14.66 -25.88
N MET A 52 -10.51 -13.89 -25.77
CA MET A 52 -9.69 -13.52 -26.93
C MET A 52 -9.03 -14.76 -27.57
N SER A 53 -8.60 -15.73 -26.76
CA SER A 53 -8.03 -16.99 -27.26
C SER A 53 -9.06 -17.88 -27.98
N LEU A 54 -10.33 -17.83 -27.55
CA LEU A 54 -11.43 -18.56 -28.19
C LEU A 54 -11.92 -17.84 -29.46
N ALA A 55 -11.94 -16.51 -29.47
CA ALA A 55 -12.33 -15.72 -30.64
C ALA A 55 -11.45 -16.03 -31.87
N GLY A 56 -10.14 -16.18 -31.68
CA GLY A 56 -9.23 -16.60 -32.76
C GLY A 56 -9.48 -18.03 -33.27
N GLN A 57 -10.04 -18.92 -32.43
CA GLN A 57 -10.41 -20.28 -32.82
C GLN A 57 -11.76 -20.34 -33.55
N VAL A 58 -12.67 -19.40 -33.28
CA VAL A 58 -13.91 -19.25 -34.07
C VAL A 58 -13.57 -18.72 -35.47
N GLU A 59 -12.68 -17.74 -35.56
CA GLU A 59 -12.26 -17.17 -36.84
C GLU A 59 -11.52 -18.20 -37.71
N SER A 60 -10.74 -19.10 -37.10
CA SER A 60 -10.09 -20.22 -37.79
C SER A 60 -11.05 -21.36 -38.19
N GLY A 61 -12.33 -21.27 -37.84
CA GLY A 61 -13.35 -22.29 -38.10
C GLY A 61 -13.19 -23.57 -37.27
N GLN A 62 -12.37 -23.54 -36.21
CA GLN A 62 -12.15 -24.69 -35.32
C GLN A 62 -13.23 -24.84 -34.26
N LEU A 63 -13.91 -23.77 -33.88
CA LEU A 63 -14.97 -23.76 -32.87
C LEU A 63 -16.24 -23.09 -33.41
N GLN A 64 -17.38 -23.65 -33.07
CA GLN A 64 -18.67 -23.00 -33.30
C GLN A 64 -18.98 -21.97 -32.20
N PRO A 65 -19.77 -20.92 -32.48
CA PRO A 65 -20.16 -19.93 -31.47
C PRO A 65 -20.85 -20.53 -30.23
N GLU A 66 -21.56 -21.64 -30.41
CA GLU A 66 -22.26 -22.35 -29.33
C GLU A 66 -21.29 -23.12 -28.42
N GLU A 67 -20.24 -23.73 -28.99
CA GLU A 67 -19.18 -24.41 -28.22
C GLU A 67 -18.37 -23.41 -27.39
N VAL A 68 -18.10 -22.20 -27.92
CA VAL A 68 -17.42 -21.14 -27.17
C VAL A 68 -18.18 -20.72 -25.92
N GLU A 69 -19.51 -20.67 -25.99
CA GLU A 69 -20.33 -20.32 -24.84
C GLU A 69 -20.27 -21.40 -23.75
N GLU A 70 -20.29 -22.69 -24.12
CA GLU A 70 -20.14 -23.80 -23.19
C GLU A 70 -18.75 -23.83 -22.53
N LEU A 71 -17.68 -23.61 -23.29
CA LEU A 71 -16.32 -23.51 -22.76
C LEU A 71 -16.20 -22.33 -21.79
N MET A 72 -16.78 -21.18 -22.12
CA MET A 72 -16.78 -20.00 -21.26
C MET A 72 -17.54 -20.25 -19.95
N GLN A 73 -18.68 -20.93 -19.99
CA GLN A 73 -19.44 -21.29 -18.80
C GLN A 73 -18.67 -22.26 -17.90
N THR A 74 -17.95 -23.20 -18.50
CA THR A 74 -17.09 -24.15 -17.76
C THR A 74 -15.94 -23.41 -17.08
N TYR A 75 -15.28 -22.51 -17.80
CA TYR A 75 -14.23 -21.65 -17.26
C TYR A 75 -14.72 -20.78 -16.09
N ASP A 76 -15.88 -20.13 -16.24
CA ASP A 76 -16.47 -19.32 -15.18
C ASP A 76 -16.74 -20.16 -13.91
N ARG A 77 -17.27 -21.39 -14.07
CA ARG A 77 -17.53 -22.28 -12.93
C ARG A 77 -16.25 -22.68 -12.21
N GLU A 78 -15.22 -23.10 -12.94
CA GLU A 78 -13.92 -23.46 -12.36
C GLU A 78 -13.24 -22.27 -11.67
N ALA A 79 -13.37 -21.07 -12.25
CA ALA A 79 -12.83 -19.85 -11.65
C ALA A 79 -13.53 -19.49 -10.33
N ILE A 80 -14.85 -19.60 -10.26
CA ILE A 80 -15.60 -19.32 -9.02
C ILE A 80 -15.20 -20.29 -7.90
N GLU A 81 -15.04 -21.57 -8.22
CA GLU A 81 -14.66 -22.60 -7.25
C GLU A 81 -13.22 -22.41 -6.76
N SER A 82 -12.26 -22.19 -7.67
CA SER A 82 -10.85 -22.00 -7.34
C SER A 82 -10.57 -20.75 -6.49
N TYR A 83 -11.29 -19.64 -6.74
CA TYR A 83 -11.22 -18.45 -5.89
C TYR A 83 -12.09 -18.53 -4.64
N GLY A 84 -12.85 -19.61 -4.45
CA GLY A 84 -13.77 -19.79 -3.32
C GLY A 84 -14.91 -18.77 -3.29
N LEU A 85 -15.31 -18.23 -4.44
CA LEU A 85 -16.41 -17.26 -4.57
C LEU A 85 -17.78 -17.90 -4.31
N ASP A 86 -17.87 -19.23 -4.35
CA ASP A 86 -19.05 -19.99 -3.94
C ASP A 86 -19.33 -19.88 -2.44
N ARG A 87 -18.29 -19.58 -1.64
CA ARG A 87 -18.39 -19.51 -0.19
C ARG A 87 -18.66 -18.06 0.24
N PRO A 88 -19.47 -17.86 1.29
CA PRO A 88 -19.63 -16.53 1.88
C PRO A 88 -18.29 -16.02 2.42
N TRP A 89 -18.19 -14.70 2.58
CA TRP A 89 -16.94 -14.03 2.99
C TRP A 89 -16.32 -14.59 4.28
N TRP A 90 -17.14 -14.99 5.26
CA TRP A 90 -16.62 -15.58 6.50
C TRP A 90 -15.94 -16.94 6.29
N GLY A 91 -16.32 -17.68 5.25
CA GLY A 91 -15.68 -18.94 4.85
C GLY A 91 -14.30 -18.76 4.21
N ARG A 92 -13.99 -17.55 3.73
CA ARG A 92 -12.69 -17.18 3.15
C ARG A 92 -11.75 -16.50 4.16
N LEU A 93 -12.26 -16.10 5.31
CA LEU A 93 -11.50 -15.36 6.32
C LEU A 93 -10.23 -16.10 6.79
N LEU A 94 -10.34 -17.40 7.05
CA LEU A 94 -9.22 -18.19 7.55
C LEU A 94 -8.11 -18.36 6.49
N PRO A 95 -8.39 -18.80 5.25
CA PRO A 95 -7.41 -18.78 4.16
C PRO A 95 -6.72 -17.43 3.99
N THR A 96 -7.49 -16.35 3.97
CA THR A 96 -6.97 -14.99 3.78
C THR A 96 -6.08 -14.53 4.94
N LEU A 97 -6.43 -14.90 6.18
CA LEU A 97 -5.58 -14.65 7.35
C LEU A 97 -4.27 -15.42 7.30
N ILE A 98 -4.31 -16.70 6.90
CA ILE A 98 -3.11 -17.52 6.78
C ILE A 98 -2.17 -16.90 5.75
N MET A 99 -2.69 -16.55 4.58
CA MET A 99 -1.97 -15.89 3.49
C MET A 99 -1.26 -14.60 3.96
N VAL A 100 -1.95 -13.76 4.73
CA VAL A 100 -1.39 -12.52 5.30
C VAL A 100 -0.30 -12.81 6.34
N VAL A 101 -0.50 -13.81 7.22
CA VAL A 101 0.46 -14.16 8.28
C VAL A 101 1.70 -14.86 7.72
N THR A 102 1.58 -15.63 6.63
CA THR A 102 2.70 -16.25 5.92
C THR A 102 3.42 -15.29 4.98
N PHE A 103 3.00 -14.02 4.92
CA PHE A 103 3.52 -13.01 4.00
C PHE A 103 3.42 -13.41 2.52
N ASP A 104 2.49 -14.29 2.17
CA ASP A 104 2.22 -14.66 0.79
C ASP A 104 1.19 -13.69 0.20
N LEU A 105 1.61 -12.47 -0.11
CA LEU A 105 0.70 -11.39 -0.48
C LEU A 105 0.16 -11.51 -1.93
N GLY A 106 0.69 -12.47 -2.70
CA GLY A 106 0.33 -12.71 -4.09
C GLY A 106 0.74 -11.59 -5.04
N GLU A 107 0.10 -11.56 -6.22
CA GLU A 107 0.36 -10.56 -7.26
C GLU A 107 -0.65 -9.41 -7.22
N ALA A 108 -0.13 -8.19 -7.45
CA ALA A 108 -0.94 -6.99 -7.64
C ALA A 108 -1.43 -6.90 -9.09
N ASP A 109 -2.74 -6.73 -9.28
CA ASP A 109 -3.36 -6.71 -10.61
C ASP A 109 -3.63 -5.28 -11.14
N THR A 110 -3.33 -4.25 -10.33
CA THR A 110 -3.82 -2.88 -10.58
C THR A 110 -2.94 -2.03 -11.52
N PHE A 111 -1.65 -2.32 -11.67
CA PHE A 111 -0.76 -1.45 -12.48
C PHE A 111 0.29 -2.17 -13.33
N MET A 112 0.85 -3.26 -12.85
CA MET A 112 1.62 -4.26 -13.60
C MET A 112 1.54 -5.51 -12.73
N ARG A 113 1.38 -6.71 -13.31
CA ARG A 113 1.39 -7.99 -12.57
C ARG A 113 2.73 -8.18 -11.87
N THR A 114 2.88 -7.50 -10.75
CA THR A 114 4.11 -7.45 -9.96
C THR A 114 3.81 -8.15 -8.66
N ASP A 115 4.72 -9.03 -8.27
CA ASP A 115 4.74 -9.62 -6.95
C ASP A 115 4.69 -8.50 -5.90
N VAL A 116 3.72 -8.57 -4.99
CA VAL A 116 3.52 -7.56 -3.95
C VAL A 116 4.75 -7.48 -3.06
N TRP A 117 5.41 -8.61 -2.78
CA TRP A 117 6.64 -8.61 -1.99
C TRP A 117 7.77 -7.87 -2.72
N GLY A 118 7.91 -8.10 -4.03
CA GLY A 118 8.81 -7.34 -4.91
C GLY A 118 8.60 -5.83 -4.80
N ALA A 119 7.35 -5.37 -4.95
CA ALA A 119 7.00 -3.95 -4.87
C ALA A 119 7.29 -3.34 -3.48
N ILE A 120 6.98 -4.06 -2.40
CA ILE A 120 7.30 -3.64 -1.03
C ILE A 120 8.82 -3.52 -0.85
N SER A 121 9.58 -4.51 -1.34
CA SER A 121 11.03 -4.55 -1.20
C SER A 121 11.73 -3.39 -1.91
N GLU A 122 11.16 -2.89 -3.01
CA GLU A 122 11.63 -1.70 -3.72
C GLU A 122 11.29 -0.39 -2.98
N ALA A 123 10.12 -0.32 -2.35
CA ALA A 123 9.66 0.86 -1.62
C ALA A 123 10.36 1.05 -0.25
N ILE A 124 10.76 -0.03 0.41
CA ILE A 124 11.45 -0.01 1.72
C ILE A 124 12.69 0.89 1.70
N PRO A 125 13.69 0.70 0.80
CA PRO A 125 14.90 1.51 0.83
C PRO A 125 14.62 2.99 0.54
N GLN A 126 13.69 3.29 -0.36
CA GLN A 126 13.29 4.67 -0.67
C GLN A 126 12.71 5.37 0.57
N THR A 127 11.81 4.68 1.27
CA THR A 127 11.20 5.18 2.51
C THR A 127 12.26 5.38 3.60
N LEU A 128 13.19 4.44 3.73
CA LEU A 128 14.26 4.53 4.72
C LEU A 128 15.19 5.71 4.43
N THR A 129 15.56 5.96 3.18
CA THR A 129 16.36 7.12 2.79
C THR A 129 15.67 8.43 3.17
N LEU A 130 14.37 8.57 2.87
CA LEU A 130 13.60 9.75 3.23
C LEU A 130 13.48 9.92 4.75
N LEU A 131 13.22 8.82 5.47
CA LEU A 131 13.15 8.82 6.93
C LEU A 131 14.47 9.27 7.55
N VAL A 132 15.59 8.67 7.15
CA VAL A 132 16.92 9.00 7.67
C VAL A 132 17.29 10.44 7.34
N ALA A 133 17.08 10.90 6.10
CA ALA A 133 17.32 12.28 5.73
C ALA A 133 16.49 13.27 6.57
N SER A 134 15.21 12.97 6.77
CA SER A 134 14.33 13.80 7.60
C SER A 134 14.79 13.85 9.06
N LEU A 135 15.26 12.71 9.61
CA LEU A 135 15.70 12.62 10.99
C LEU A 135 17.02 13.36 11.21
N VAL A 136 17.97 13.21 10.28
CA VAL A 136 19.29 13.89 10.33
C VAL A 136 19.13 15.41 10.30
N ILE A 137 18.11 15.93 9.61
CA ILE A 137 17.84 17.37 9.57
C ILE A 137 17.01 17.81 10.77
N SER A 138 15.88 17.14 11.03
CA SER A 138 14.90 17.57 12.02
C SER A 138 15.36 17.35 13.47
N ALA A 139 16.06 16.26 13.78
CA ALA A 139 16.44 15.94 15.15
C ALA A 139 17.45 16.95 15.71
N PRO A 140 18.57 17.29 15.03
CA PRO A 140 19.48 18.31 15.53
C PRO A 140 18.82 19.69 15.65
N LEU A 141 18.05 20.11 14.64
CA LEU A 141 17.36 21.40 14.67
C LEU A 141 16.34 21.46 15.82
N GLY A 142 15.53 20.42 15.98
CA GLY A 142 14.54 20.32 17.05
C GLY A 142 15.18 20.33 18.44
N ILE A 143 16.27 19.58 18.63
CA ILE A 143 17.01 19.55 19.90
C ILE A 143 17.63 20.92 20.20
N LEU A 144 18.31 21.55 19.23
CA LEU A 144 18.96 22.84 19.42
C LEU A 144 17.95 23.96 19.72
N LEU A 145 16.87 24.05 18.93
CA LEU A 145 15.83 25.04 19.12
C LEU A 145 15.07 24.80 20.43
N GLY A 146 14.69 23.55 20.72
CA GLY A 146 13.99 23.18 21.95
C GLY A 146 14.82 23.47 23.20
N ALA A 147 16.09 23.02 23.23
CA ALA A 147 16.99 23.26 24.36
C ALA A 147 17.30 24.75 24.56
N SER A 148 17.37 25.54 23.48
CA SER A 148 17.61 26.97 23.56
C SER A 148 16.43 27.73 24.16
N ARG A 149 15.20 27.35 23.81
CA ARG A 149 13.98 28.00 24.31
C ARG A 149 13.60 27.55 25.73
N ALA A 150 13.94 26.32 26.12
CA ALA A 150 13.74 25.83 27.48
C ALA A 150 14.44 26.69 28.55
N ARG A 151 15.51 27.42 28.19
CA ARG A 151 16.26 28.29 29.12
C ARG A 151 15.71 29.70 29.28
N ARG A 152 14.80 30.17 28.40
CA ARG A 152 14.32 31.57 28.40
C ARG A 152 12.80 31.64 28.24
N VAL A 153 12.12 31.22 29.28
CA VAL A 153 10.65 31.20 29.40
C VAL A 153 10.09 32.64 29.46
N GLN A 154 8.88 32.85 28.94
CA GLN A 154 8.15 34.15 28.97
C GLN A 154 8.80 35.29 28.17
N THR A 155 9.64 34.97 27.18
CA THR A 155 10.20 35.98 26.27
C THR A 155 9.34 36.15 25.01
N ARG A 156 9.47 37.28 24.30
CA ARG A 156 8.84 37.44 22.97
C ARG A 156 9.24 36.33 21.99
N GLY A 157 10.46 35.81 22.13
CA GLY A 157 10.91 34.65 21.39
C GLY A 157 10.04 33.43 21.67
N ASP A 158 9.82 33.11 22.95
CA ASP A 158 8.98 32.01 23.42
C ASP A 158 7.57 32.05 22.81
N LEU A 159 6.95 33.24 22.80
CA LEU A 159 5.66 33.48 22.16
C LEU A 159 5.69 33.16 20.66
N VAL A 160 6.70 33.63 19.92
CA VAL A 160 6.82 33.37 18.48
C VAL A 160 7.03 31.88 18.20
N SER A 161 7.86 31.17 18.98
CA SER A 161 8.04 29.72 18.80
C SER A 161 6.76 28.95 19.09
N SER A 162 6.03 29.32 20.13
CA SER A 162 4.75 28.68 20.48
C SER A 162 3.71 28.91 19.38
N LEU A 163 3.63 30.12 18.84
CA LEU A 163 2.75 30.45 17.71
C LEU A 163 3.11 29.63 16.46
N MET A 164 4.41 29.55 16.13
CA MET A 164 4.88 28.77 14.98
C MET A 164 4.59 27.28 15.15
N SER A 165 4.86 26.70 16.33
CA SER A 165 4.54 25.29 16.60
C SER A 165 3.04 25.02 16.44
N THR A 166 2.20 25.90 16.98
CA THR A 166 0.73 25.77 16.88
C THR A 166 0.27 25.90 15.44
N ALA A 167 0.81 26.86 14.68
CA ALA A 167 0.50 27.04 13.27
C ALA A 167 0.92 25.81 12.43
N SER A 168 2.08 25.21 12.72
CA SER A 168 2.53 23.98 12.05
C SER A 168 1.59 22.79 12.28
N PHE A 169 0.97 22.68 13.46
CA PHE A 169 -0.04 21.64 13.72
C PHE A 169 -1.40 21.94 13.05
N ALA A 170 -1.72 23.21 12.81
CA ALA A 170 -2.98 23.61 12.17
C ALA A 170 -2.99 23.33 10.66
N VAL A 171 -1.82 23.30 10.01
CA VAL A 171 -1.71 23.05 8.57
C VAL A 171 -1.69 21.52 8.31
N PRO A 172 -2.61 20.98 7.49
CA PRO A 172 -2.55 19.59 7.09
C PRO A 172 -1.25 19.28 6.36
N GLY A 173 -0.60 18.15 6.71
CA GLY A 173 0.71 17.80 6.13
C GLY A 173 0.71 17.73 4.59
N TRP A 174 -0.40 17.27 3.99
CA TRP A 174 -0.56 17.22 2.53
C TRP A 174 -0.56 18.63 1.90
N LEU A 175 -1.16 19.62 2.55
CA LEU A 175 -1.22 21.00 2.06
C LEU A 175 0.16 21.64 2.15
N LEU A 176 0.87 21.43 3.26
CA LEU A 176 2.24 21.90 3.41
C LEU A 176 3.16 21.26 2.35
N GLY A 177 3.01 19.96 2.10
CA GLY A 177 3.73 19.25 1.05
C GLY A 177 3.49 19.86 -0.33
N TYR A 178 2.23 20.19 -0.65
CA TYR A 178 1.89 20.87 -1.91
C TYR A 178 2.48 22.28 -1.99
N LEU A 179 2.40 23.08 -0.93
CA LEU A 179 2.97 24.44 -0.89
C LEU A 179 4.51 24.41 -1.05
N LEU A 180 5.17 23.47 -0.38
CA LEU A 180 6.61 23.24 -0.53
C LEU A 180 6.93 22.84 -1.97
N LEU A 181 6.18 21.91 -2.55
CA LEU A 181 6.36 21.50 -3.94
C LEU A 181 6.30 22.72 -4.87
N VAL A 182 5.26 23.56 -4.78
CA VAL A 182 5.14 24.77 -5.60
C VAL A 182 6.28 25.77 -5.35
N ALA A 183 6.69 25.96 -4.10
CA ALA A 183 7.80 26.85 -3.76
C ALA A 183 9.13 26.37 -4.36
N PHE A 184 9.42 25.07 -4.27
CA PHE A 184 10.62 24.47 -4.83
C PHE A 184 10.57 24.29 -6.35
N ILE A 185 9.38 24.13 -6.95
CA ILE A 185 9.21 24.09 -8.41
C ILE A 185 9.55 25.43 -9.08
N ARG A 186 9.37 26.57 -8.37
CA ARG A 186 9.82 27.88 -8.87
C ARG A 186 11.35 27.98 -8.86
N SER A 187 12.00 27.42 -7.84
CA SER A 187 13.47 27.33 -7.73
C SER A 187 14.09 26.33 -8.74
N TRP A 188 13.28 25.41 -9.28
CA TRP A 188 13.68 24.37 -10.22
C TRP A 188 14.21 24.90 -11.57
N TYR A 189 13.72 26.06 -12.02
CA TYR A 189 14.16 26.65 -13.29
C TYR A 189 15.61 27.18 -13.27
N SER A 190 16.26 27.28 -12.10
CA SER A 190 17.65 27.79 -11.98
C SER A 190 18.74 26.71 -11.83
N GLY A 191 18.46 25.44 -12.13
CA GLY A 191 19.52 24.48 -12.53
C GLY A 191 19.89 23.34 -11.58
N LEU A 192 19.13 23.05 -10.51
CA LEU A 192 19.40 21.90 -9.64
C LEU A 192 18.56 20.68 -10.06
N LYS A 193 19.12 19.82 -10.91
CA LYS A 193 18.51 18.53 -11.26
C LYS A 193 18.65 17.56 -10.08
N TYR A 194 17.55 17.21 -9.41
CA TYR A 194 17.52 16.08 -8.49
C TYR A 194 16.39 15.08 -8.80
N TYR A 195 16.68 13.85 -8.39
CA TYR A 195 16.08 12.55 -8.67
C TYR A 195 14.55 12.51 -8.84
N GLY A 196 14.14 11.96 -9.99
CA GLY A 196 12.94 11.11 -10.08
C GLY A 196 11.61 11.77 -9.74
N GLY A 197 11.16 12.72 -10.56
CA GLY A 197 9.72 12.79 -10.82
C GLY A 197 9.24 11.45 -11.38
N PHE A 198 7.92 11.19 -11.41
CA PHE A 198 7.34 10.03 -12.08
C PHE A 198 7.76 10.01 -13.56
N ILE A 199 8.93 9.45 -13.84
CA ILE A 199 9.24 8.88 -15.14
C ILE A 199 8.30 7.70 -15.22
N SER A 200 7.19 7.89 -15.94
CA SER A 200 6.56 6.76 -16.60
C SER A 200 7.69 6.06 -17.34
N THR A 201 8.17 4.94 -16.82
CA THR A 201 9.02 4.04 -17.59
C THR A 201 8.22 3.79 -18.85
N THR A 202 8.71 4.33 -19.96
CA THR A 202 8.12 4.16 -21.28
C THR A 202 7.85 2.68 -21.50
N GLY A 203 6.74 2.37 -22.16
CA GLY A 203 6.35 1.01 -22.52
C GLY A 203 7.46 0.21 -23.22
N PRO A 204 7.25 -1.10 -23.43
CA PRO A 204 8.31 -2.02 -23.84
C PRO A 204 9.06 -1.46 -25.04
N SER A 205 10.36 -1.29 -24.88
CA SER A 205 11.28 -0.97 -25.95
C SER A 205 11.21 -2.09 -26.98
N ALA A 206 10.51 -1.80 -28.09
CA ALA A 206 10.64 -2.53 -29.35
C ALA A 206 12.00 -2.26 -29.99
#